data_AF-A0A1U7PSG3-F1
#
_entry.id   AF-A0A1U7PSG3-F1
#
_cell.length_a   1.000
_cell.length_b   1.000
_cell.length_c   1.000
_cell.angle_alpha   90.00
_cell.angle_beta   90.00
_cell.angle_gamma   90.00
#
_symmetry.space_group_name_H-M   'P 1'
#
loop_
_entity.id
_entity.type
_entity.pdbx_description
1 polymer ?
#
loop_
_entity_poly.entity_id
_entity_poly.type
_entity_poly.pdbx_seq_one_letter_code
_entity_poly.pdbx_strand_id
1 'polypeptide(L)' 'MSYLKSRITNYLSMLFGIAFIFSWAPFLIERPTFLSGICLALLGFLVGEFIYYLLTRRKELATD' A
#
# COMPACT_ATOMS: atom_id res chain seq x y z
N MET A 1 -12.81 20.83 0.15
CA MET A 1 -12.71 19.60 -0.68
C MET A 1 -11.33 18.95 -0.73
N SER A 2 -10.22 19.69 -0.55
CA SER A 2 -8.84 19.15 -0.66
C SER A 2 -8.53 18.01 0.33
N TYR A 3 -8.96 18.13 1.59
CA TYR A 3 -8.67 17.13 2.65
C TYR A 3 -9.27 15.75 2.38
N LEU A 4 -10.52 15.69 1.90
CA LEU A 4 -11.20 14.43 1.62
C LEU A 4 -10.54 13.68 0.46
N LYS A 5 -10.14 14.41 -0.58
CA LYS A 5 -9.41 13.84 -1.73
C LYS A 5 -8.05 13.28 -1.34
N SER A 6 -7.34 13.95 -0.43
CA SER A 6 -6.05 13.47 0.10
C SER A 6 -6.21 12.16 0.88
N ARG A 7 -7.18 12.10 1.80
CA ARG A 7 -7.51 10.87 2.55
C ARG A 7 -7.90 9.71 1.64
N ILE A 8 -8.76 9.96 0.64
CA ILE A 8 -9.18 8.94 -0.32
C ILE A 8 -7.97 8.40 -1.10
N THR A 9 -7.07 9.27 -1.54
CA THR A 9 -5.84 8.86 -2.25
C THR A 9 -4.93 8.01 -1.38
N ASN A 10 -4.84 8.30 -0.08
CA ASN A 10 -4.08 7.50 0.87
C ASN A 10 -4.69 6.09 1.03
N TYR A 11 -6.00 6.01 1.31
CA TYR A 11 -6.68 4.71 1.45
C TYR A 11 -6.62 3.86 0.18
N LEU A 12 -6.73 4.47 -1.00
CA LEU A 12 -6.55 3.79 -2.28
C LEU A 12 -5.12 3.25 -2.44
N SER A 13 -4.11 4.02 -2.05
CA SER A 13 -2.70 3.58 -2.11
C SER A 13 -2.43 2.41 -1.17
N MET A 14 -2.97 2.45 0.05
CA MET A 14 -2.89 1.33 1.01
C MET A 14 -3.58 0.08 0.49
N LEU A 15 -4.82 0.18 0.00
CA LEU A 15 -5.56 -0.95 -0.55
C LEU A 15 -4.83 -1.57 -1.75
N PHE A 16 -4.23 -0.72 -2.60
CA PHE A 16 -3.45 -1.19 -3.73
C PHE A 16 -2.19 -1.95 -3.27
N GLY A 17 -1.46 -1.44 -2.27
CA GLY A 17 -0.30 -2.12 -1.70
C GLY A 17 -0.64 -3.49 -1.11
N ILE A 18 -1.75 -3.58 -0.36
CA ILE A 18 -2.24 -4.85 0.20
C ILE A 18 -2.67 -5.81 -0.92
N ALA A 19 -3.49 -5.37 -1.87
CA ALA A 19 -3.95 -6.20 -2.98
C ALA A 19 -2.77 -6.71 -3.83
N PHE A 20 -1.78 -5.85 -4.07
CA PHE A 20 -0.56 -6.23 -4.78
C PHE A 20 0.16 -7.37 -4.05
N ILE A 21 0.50 -7.21 -2.77
CA ILE A 21 1.23 -8.24 -2.03
C ILE A 21 0.42 -9.54 -1.90
N PHE A 22 -0.90 -9.45 -1.69
CA PHE A 22 -1.76 -10.64 -1.68
C PHE A 22 -1.85 -11.34 -3.03
N SER A 23 -1.76 -10.61 -4.15
CA SER A 23 -1.72 -11.22 -5.49
C SER A 23 -0.46 -12.05 -5.73
N TRP A 24 0.64 -11.71 -5.06
CA TRP A 24 1.91 -12.46 -5.15
C TRP A 24 2.05 -13.56 -4.10
N ALA A 25 1.20 -13.54 -3.07
CA ALA A 25 1.22 -14.52 -1.99
C ALA A 25 1.15 -15.99 -2.44
N PRO A 26 0.32 -16.39 -3.43
CA PRO A 26 0.26 -17.78 -3.90
C PRO A 26 1.55 -18.27 -4.55
N PHE A 27 2.37 -17.36 -5.07
CA PHE A 27 3.65 -17.69 -5.70
C PHE A 27 4.79 -17.81 -4.70
N LEU A 28 4.68 -17.15 -3.54
CA LEU A 28 5.73 -17.09 -2.52
C LEU A 28 5.54 -18.11 -1.40
N ILE A 29 4.30 -18.56 -1.17
CA ILE A 29 3.97 -19.41 -0.03
C ILE A 29 3.11 -20.58 -0.52
N GLU A 30 3.70 -21.79 -0.53
CA GLU A 30 3.00 -23.03 -0.92
C GLU A 30 1.82 -23.37 0.01
N ARG A 31 1.91 -23.01 1.29
CA ARG A 31 0.86 -23.27 2.29
C ARG A 31 0.58 -22.02 3.12
N PRO A 32 -0.35 -21.16 2.69
CA PRO A 32 -0.67 -19.96 3.43
C PRO A 32 -1.27 -20.33 4.79
N THR A 33 -0.63 -19.83 5.84
CA THR A 33 -1.13 -19.91 7.22
C THR A 33 -1.74 -18.57 7.63
N PHE A 34 -2.49 -18.56 8.73
CA PHE A 34 -3.00 -17.32 9.30
C PHE A 34 -1.89 -16.30 9.59
N LEU A 35 -0.76 -16.79 10.12
CA LEU A 35 0.40 -15.96 10.46
C LEU A 35 1.07 -15.37 9.21
N SER A 36 1.19 -16.15 8.14
CA SER A 36 1.72 -15.61 6.87
C SER A 36 0.76 -14.58 6.25
N GLY A 37 -0.55 -14.75 6.41
CA GLY A 37 -1.55 -13.74 5.99
C GLY A 37 -1.38 -12.41 6.73
N ILE A 38 -1.14 -12.44 8.04
CA ILE A 38 -0.83 -11.23 8.83
C ILE A 38 0.47 -10.58 8.36
N CYS A 39 1.54 -11.36 8.15
CA CYS A 39 2.80 -10.83 7.65
C CYS A 39 2.65 -10.15 6.28
N LEU A 40 1.90 -10.76 5.36
CA LEU A 40 1.63 -10.19 4.04
C LEU A 40 0.78 -8.92 4.11
N ALA A 41 -0.21 -8.87 4.99
CA ALA A 41 -1.02 -7.68 5.21
C ALA A 41 -0.19 -6.51 5.75
N LEU A 42 0.70 -6.78 6.72
CA LEU A 42 1.62 -5.77 7.26
C LEU A 42 2.62 -5.28 6.21
N LEU A 43 3.18 -6.20 5.41
CA LEU A 43 4.04 -5.84 4.28
C LEU A 43 3.28 -4.98 3.26
N GLY A 44 2.04 -5.35 2.93
CA GLY A 44 1.21 -4.63 1.96
C GLY A 44 0.88 -3.22 2.45
N PHE A 45 0.62 -3.08 3.75
CA PHE A 45 0.43 -1.79 4.41
C PHE A 45 1.69 -0.91 4.32
N LEU A 46 2.86 -1.46 4.66
CA LEU A 46 4.13 -0.73 4.57
C LEU A 46 4.44 -0.27 3.14
N VAL A 47 4.22 -1.13 2.15
CA VAL A 47 4.42 -0.78 0.74
C VAL A 47 3.43 0.29 0.29
N GLY A 48 2.15 0.19 0.69
CA GLY A 48 1.13 1.18 0.37
C GLY A 48 1.44 2.56 0.94
N GLU A 49 1.87 2.63 2.21
CA GLU A 49 2.34 3.86 2.86
C GLU A 49 3.58 4.43 2.16
N PHE A 50 4.54 3.59 1.81
CA PHE A 50 5.74 4.03 1.11
C PHE A 50 5.43 4.63 -0.28
N ILE A 51 4.53 4.01 -1.03
CA ILE A 51 4.05 4.53 -2.33
C ILE A 51 3.34 5.87 -2.12
N TYR A 52 2.46 5.97 -1.13
CA TYR A 52 1.76 7.22 -0.80
C TYR A 52 2.73 8.34 -0.42
N TYR A 53 3.75 8.03 0.39
CA TYR A 53 4.81 8.96 0.75
C TYR A 53 5.56 9.49 -0.49
N LEU A 54 5.97 8.59 -1.40
CA LEU A 54 6.64 8.97 -2.64
C LEU A 54 5.76 9.83 -3.55
N LEU A 55 4.47 9.50 -3.68
CA LEU A 55 3.51 10.29 -4.45
C LEU A 55 3.29 11.69 -3.86
N THR A 56 3.31 11.79 -2.53
CA THR A 56 3.16 13.07 -1.83
C THR A 56 4.41 13.93 -1.99
N ARG A 57 5.60 13.36 -1.77
CA ARG A 57 6.90 14.02 -2.01
C ARG A 57 7.07 14.52 -3.44
N ARG A 58 6.65 13.73 -4.44
CA ARG A 58 6.70 14.15 -5.85
C ARG A 58 5.79 15.35 -6.14
N LYS A 59 4.63 15.43 -5.50
CA LYS A 59 3.74 16.59 -5.65
C LYS A 59 4.36 17.84 -5.03
N GLU A 60 4.97 17.72 -3.86
CA GLU A 60 5.69 18.84 -3.23
C GLU A 60 6.80 19.37 -4.14
N LEU A 61 7.67 18.49 -4.66
CA LEU A 61 8.79 18.84 -5.55
C LEU A 61 8.37 19.39 -6.93
N ALA A 62 7.16 19.12 -7.40
CA ALA A 62 6.67 19.62 -8.68
C ALA A 62 6.03 21.02 -8.57
N THR A 63 5.98 21.59 -7.37
CA THR A 63 5.38 22.91 -7.11
C THR A 63 6.41 24.01 -6.82
N ASP A 64 7.71 23.64 -6.78
CA ASP A 64 8.87 24.55 -6.75
C ASP A 64 9.42 24.76 -8.18
#